data_AF-A0MTD1-F1
#
_entry.id   AF-A0MTD1-F1
#
_cell.length_a   1.000
_cell.length_b   1.000
_cell.length_c   1.000
_cell.angle_alpha   90.00
_cell.angle_beta   90.00
_cell.angle_gamma   90.00
#
_symmetry.space_group_name_H-M   'P 1'
#
loop_
_entity.id
_entity.type
_entity.pdbx_description
1 polymer ?
#
loop_
_entity_poly.entity_id
_entity_poly.type
_entity_poly.pdbx_seq_one_letter_code
_entity_poly.pdbx_strand_id
1 'polypeptide(L)'
;MANSSKNLDPAFQGVGQRLGTEIWRIENFQPVSLPKSDHGKFYSGDSYIVLQTTAGKGGAHLYDIHFWIGKDTSQDEAGTAAIKTVELDAVLGGRAVQHRELQGHESDKFLSYFRPCIIPLEGGVVSGFKTPEEETFETRLYVCRGKRVVRLKQVPFARTSLNHDDVFILDTEKKIYQFNGANSNIQERAKALEVIQFLKDKYHEGTCDVAIIDDGRLAAESGSGEFWVLFGGFAPIGKRVVGDDDVTLETTPGKLYRYFFRT
;
A
#
# COMPACT_ATOMS: atom_id res chain seq x y z
N MET A 1 33.92 22.40 -11.78
CA MET A 1 33.26 21.15 -11.32
C MET A 1 33.23 21.18 -9.81
N ALA A 2 32.06 21.48 -9.23
CA ALA A 2 31.93 21.58 -7.78
C ALA A 2 31.66 20.19 -7.19
N ASN A 3 32.41 19.86 -6.16
CA ASN A 3 32.50 18.57 -5.48
C ASN A 3 31.16 18.25 -4.77
N SER A 4 30.29 17.44 -5.38
CA SER A 4 28.94 17.13 -4.83
C SER A 4 28.94 16.12 -3.68
N SER A 5 30.11 15.61 -3.28
CA SER A 5 30.23 14.50 -2.32
C SER A 5 30.23 14.93 -0.84
N LYS A 6 29.99 16.21 -0.52
CA LYS A 6 30.22 16.72 0.84
C LYS A 6 29.03 16.71 1.80
N ASN A 7 27.82 16.35 1.36
CA ASN A 7 26.65 16.21 2.24
C ASN A 7 25.76 15.05 1.76
N LEU A 8 26.34 13.85 1.61
CA LEU A 8 25.55 12.66 1.32
C LEU A 8 24.95 12.15 2.63
N ASP A 9 23.64 11.96 2.65
CA ASP A 9 22.96 11.30 3.75
C ASP A 9 23.58 9.90 3.97
N PRO A 10 24.00 9.54 5.19
CA PRO A 10 24.58 8.23 5.47
C PRO A 10 23.70 7.06 5.01
N ALA A 11 22.37 7.24 5.01
CA ALA A 11 21.44 6.21 4.59
C ALA A 11 21.55 5.84 3.10
N PHE A 12 22.13 6.73 2.28
CA PHE A 12 22.27 6.54 0.84
C PHE A 12 23.68 6.07 0.43
N GLN A 13 24.53 5.73 1.40
CA GLN A 13 25.85 5.22 1.09
C GLN A 13 25.79 3.80 0.51
N GLY A 14 26.22 3.63 -0.73
CA GLY A 14 26.32 2.32 -1.38
C GLY A 14 25.01 1.77 -1.96
N VAL A 15 23.97 2.60 -2.05
CA VAL A 15 22.68 2.26 -2.65
C VAL A 15 22.79 1.95 -4.14
N GLY A 16 21.87 1.13 -4.65
CA GLY A 16 21.77 0.84 -6.08
C GLY A 16 22.93 0.03 -6.67
N GLN A 17 23.72 -0.63 -5.81
CA GLN A 17 24.82 -1.52 -6.21
C GLN A 17 24.36 -2.94 -6.55
N ARG A 18 23.14 -3.32 -6.14
CA ARG A 18 22.58 -4.66 -6.34
C ARG A 18 21.18 -4.55 -6.90
N LEU A 19 20.79 -5.56 -7.67
CA LEU A 19 19.41 -5.68 -8.14
C LEU A 19 18.48 -5.91 -6.94
N GLY A 20 17.32 -5.25 -6.97
CA GLY A 20 16.31 -5.38 -5.93
C GLY A 20 15.71 -4.05 -5.50
N THR A 21 14.95 -4.13 -4.42
CA THR A 21 14.23 -3.00 -3.82
C THR A 21 14.90 -2.63 -2.50
N GLU A 22 15.18 -1.34 -2.33
CA GLU A 22 15.65 -0.73 -1.08
C GLU A 22 14.61 0.30 -0.64
N ILE A 23 14.26 0.32 0.65
CA ILE A 23 13.16 1.14 1.16
C ILE A 23 13.62 1.89 2.41
N TRP A 24 13.32 3.18 2.46
CA TRP A 24 13.52 4.02 3.62
C TRP A 24 12.19 4.64 4.05
N ARG A 25 11.96 4.70 5.35
CA ARG A 25 10.91 5.50 5.97
C ARG A 25 11.51 6.85 6.40
N ILE A 26 10.77 7.93 6.24
CA ILE A 26 11.17 9.22 6.79
C ILE A 26 10.82 9.25 8.28
N GLU A 27 11.83 9.48 9.11
CA GLU A 27 11.69 9.62 10.56
C GLU A 27 12.50 10.84 11.00
N ASN A 28 11.85 11.82 11.65
CA ASN A 28 12.51 13.04 12.14
C ASN A 28 13.43 13.70 11.10
N PHE A 29 12.91 13.92 9.88
CA PHE A 29 13.61 14.51 8.74
C PHE A 29 14.77 13.66 8.15
N GLN A 30 14.91 12.39 8.53
CA GLN A 30 15.97 11.51 8.05
C GLN A 30 15.41 10.23 7.41
N PRO A 31 16.02 9.72 6.32
CA PRO A 31 15.68 8.42 5.76
C PRO A 31 16.26 7.27 6.61
N VAL A 32 15.39 6.43 7.14
CA VAL A 32 15.76 5.24 7.92
C VAL A 32 15.46 3.99 7.11
N SER A 33 16.47 3.15 6.87
CA SER A 33 16.34 1.92 6.07
C SER A 33 15.40 0.93 6.76
N LEU A 34 14.46 0.37 6.00
CA LEU A 34 13.59 -0.68 6.50
C LEU A 34 14.24 -2.07 6.32
N PRO A 35 13.99 -3.01 7.26
CA PRO A 35 14.33 -4.41 7.05
C PRO A 35 13.42 -5.04 5.98
N LYS A 36 13.93 -6.05 5.28
CA LYS A 36 13.18 -6.75 4.22
C LYS A 36 11.85 -7.36 4.69
N SER A 37 11.73 -7.71 5.98
CA SER A 37 10.51 -8.22 6.60
C SER A 37 9.37 -7.19 6.62
N ASP A 38 9.69 -5.90 6.48
CA ASP A 38 8.74 -4.80 6.51
C ASP A 38 8.48 -4.19 5.13
N HIS A 39 9.10 -4.72 4.08
CA HIS A 39 8.79 -4.30 2.71
C HIS A 39 7.32 -4.60 2.38
N GLY A 40 6.60 -3.59 1.87
CA GLY A 40 5.17 -3.67 1.57
C GLY A 40 4.25 -3.24 2.71
N LYS A 41 4.80 -2.96 3.91
CA LYS A 41 4.08 -2.38 5.05
C LYS A 41 4.26 -0.87 5.03
N PHE A 42 3.23 -0.14 4.59
CA PHE A 42 3.27 1.32 4.49
C PHE A 42 2.28 1.92 5.48
N TYR A 43 2.77 2.75 6.39
CA TYR A 43 1.94 3.43 7.37
C TYR A 43 1.37 4.73 6.79
N SER A 44 0.08 4.93 6.97
CA SER A 44 -0.69 6.03 6.38
C SER A 44 -0.24 7.40 6.90
N GLY A 45 0.31 7.45 8.12
CA GLY A 45 0.87 8.64 8.75
C GLY A 45 2.31 8.95 8.36
N ASP A 46 2.96 8.15 7.51
CA ASP A 46 4.39 8.29 7.20
C ASP A 46 4.64 8.55 5.70
N SER A 47 5.85 8.99 5.39
CA SER A 47 6.37 9.10 4.03
C SER A 47 7.56 8.16 3.81
N TYR A 48 7.70 7.62 2.59
CA TYR A 48 8.71 6.61 2.26
C TYR A 48 9.43 6.94 0.96
N ILE A 49 10.65 6.43 0.84
CA ILE A 49 11.44 6.41 -0.39
C ILE A 49 11.71 4.96 -0.75
N VAL A 50 11.44 4.58 -2.00
CA VAL A 50 11.65 3.25 -2.53
C VAL A 50 12.54 3.36 -3.76
N LEU A 51 13.72 2.75 -3.69
CA LEU A 51 14.60 2.58 -4.83
C LEU A 51 14.43 1.18 -5.41
N GLN A 52 14.03 1.11 -6.67
CA GLN A 52 14.06 -0.12 -7.44
C GLN A 52 15.25 -0.11 -8.41
N THR A 53 16.16 -1.06 -8.23
CA THR A 53 17.31 -1.28 -9.11
C THR A 53 17.06 -2.49 -10.00
N THR A 54 17.05 -2.29 -11.32
CA THR A 54 16.84 -3.35 -12.32
C THR A 54 18.01 -3.47 -13.28
N ALA A 55 18.11 -4.62 -13.95
CA ALA A 55 19.13 -4.85 -14.97
C ALA A 55 18.76 -4.11 -16.25
N GLY A 56 19.64 -3.23 -16.69
CA GLY A 56 19.59 -2.55 -17.98
C GLY A 56 20.37 -3.27 -19.07
N LYS A 57 20.38 -2.68 -20.27
CA LYS A 57 21.16 -3.19 -21.40
C LYS A 57 22.66 -3.08 -21.11
N GLY A 58 23.43 -4.08 -21.52
CA GLY A 58 24.89 -4.08 -21.40
C GLY A 58 25.41 -4.15 -19.96
N GLY A 59 24.62 -4.65 -19.02
CA GLY A 59 25.03 -4.79 -17.61
C GLY A 59 24.92 -3.50 -16.79
N ALA A 60 24.40 -2.41 -17.37
CA ALA A 60 24.09 -1.20 -16.62
C ALA A 60 22.91 -1.42 -15.66
N HIS A 61 22.83 -0.63 -14.59
CA HIS A 61 21.66 -0.58 -13.73
C HIS A 61 20.69 0.52 -14.19
N LEU A 62 19.40 0.22 -14.12
CA LEU A 62 18.31 1.19 -14.23
C LEU A 62 17.73 1.44 -12.85
N TYR A 63 17.43 2.71 -12.57
CA TYR A 63 16.97 3.15 -11.27
C TYR A 63 15.61 3.84 -11.39
N ASP A 64 14.67 3.39 -10.58
CA ASP A 64 13.41 4.07 -10.36
C ASP A 64 13.31 4.43 -8.88
N ILE A 65 13.20 5.71 -8.57
CA ILE A 65 12.98 6.20 -7.20
C ILE A 65 11.51 6.59 -7.09
N HIS A 66 10.82 6.01 -6.13
CA HIS A 66 9.45 6.34 -5.81
C HIS A 66 9.42 6.98 -4.42
N PHE A 67 8.82 8.15 -4.29
CA PHE A 67 8.48 8.67 -2.95
C PHE A 67 7.00 8.51 -2.74
N TRP A 68 6.65 7.69 -1.75
CA TRP A 68 5.28 7.39 -1.38
C TRP A 68 4.85 8.28 -0.23
N ILE A 69 3.68 8.90 -0.37
CA ILE A 69 3.11 9.85 0.58
C ILE A 69 1.84 9.24 1.16
N GLY A 70 1.86 8.97 2.46
CA GLY A 70 0.70 8.52 3.21
C GLY A 70 -0.40 9.57 3.24
N LYS A 71 -1.66 9.14 3.32
CA LYS A 71 -2.82 10.04 3.33
C LYS A 71 -2.85 10.93 4.58
N ASP A 72 -2.25 10.47 5.68
CA ASP A 72 -2.21 11.13 6.99
C ASP A 72 -0.81 11.66 7.36
N THR A 73 0.17 11.58 6.44
CA THR A 73 1.55 12.05 6.70
C THR A 73 1.62 13.57 6.82
N SER A 74 2.58 14.05 7.61
CA SER A 74 2.76 15.49 7.80
C SER A 74 3.39 16.15 6.57
N GLN A 75 3.16 17.47 6.42
CA GLN A 75 3.69 18.22 5.28
C GLN A 75 5.22 18.22 5.24
N ASP A 76 5.85 18.26 6.41
CA ASP A 76 7.30 18.26 6.56
C ASP A 76 7.92 16.90 6.21
N GLU A 77 7.29 15.79 6.56
CA GLU A 77 7.72 14.45 6.13
C GLU A 77 7.57 14.26 4.62
N ALA A 78 6.42 14.64 4.04
CA ALA A 78 6.20 14.59 2.60
C ALA A 78 7.22 15.46 1.84
N GLY A 79 7.50 16.66 2.35
CA GLY A 79 8.52 17.56 1.82
C GLY A 79 9.93 16.97 1.93
N THR A 80 10.24 16.33 3.06
CA THR A 80 11.52 15.64 3.27
C THR A 80 11.69 14.49 2.29
N ALA A 81 10.68 13.65 2.08
CA ALA A 81 10.74 12.54 1.14
C ALA A 81 11.04 13.03 -0.29
N ALA A 82 10.44 14.15 -0.70
CA ALA A 82 10.70 14.76 -2.00
C ALA A 82 12.15 15.29 -2.12
N ILE A 83 12.64 16.01 -1.11
CA ILE A 83 14.03 16.53 -1.09
C ILE A 83 15.04 15.38 -1.10
N LYS A 84 14.84 14.38 -0.25
CA LYS A 84 15.71 13.21 -0.12
C LYS A 84 15.72 12.34 -1.38
N THR A 85 14.62 12.31 -2.14
CA THR A 85 14.58 11.67 -3.46
C THR A 85 15.52 12.35 -4.46
N VAL A 86 15.61 13.68 -4.44
CA VAL A 86 16.54 14.43 -5.29
C VAL A 86 17.99 14.18 -4.87
N GLU A 87 18.26 14.14 -3.55
CA GLU A 87 19.59 13.78 -3.03
C GLU A 87 20.01 12.37 -3.46
N LEU A 88 19.10 11.40 -3.36
CA LEU A 88 19.33 10.02 -3.80
C LEU A 88 19.59 9.91 -5.30
N ASP A 89 18.84 10.63 -6.14
CA ASP A 89 19.12 10.66 -7.59
C ASP A 89 20.51 11.26 -7.88
N ALA A 90 20.91 12.31 -7.16
CA ALA A 90 22.26 12.86 -7.27
C ALA A 90 23.36 11.85 -6.92
N VAL A 91 23.15 11.00 -5.89
CA VAL A 91 24.04 9.87 -5.56
C VAL A 91 24.15 8.88 -6.71
N LEU A 92 23.04 8.60 -7.39
CA LEU A 92 22.97 7.67 -8.52
C LEU A 92 23.46 8.28 -9.85
N GLY A 93 23.89 9.54 -9.82
CA GLY A 93 24.45 10.29 -10.95
C GLY A 93 23.40 10.96 -11.83
N GLY A 94 22.21 11.26 -11.31
CA GLY A 94 21.13 11.92 -12.04
C GLY A 94 20.51 11.04 -13.13
N ARG A 95 20.52 9.71 -12.91
CA ARG A 95 20.09 8.70 -13.89
C ARG A 95 18.77 8.03 -13.51
N ALA A 96 18.23 8.32 -12.33
CA ALA A 96 17.02 7.69 -11.87
C ALA A 96 15.78 8.38 -12.45
N VAL A 97 14.73 7.60 -12.68
CA VAL A 97 13.39 8.16 -12.94
C VAL A 97 12.71 8.34 -11.59
N GLN A 98 12.24 9.55 -11.31
CA GLN A 98 11.56 9.88 -10.05
C GLN A 98 10.04 9.80 -10.23
N HIS A 99 9.36 9.11 -9.32
CA HIS A 99 7.92 8.91 -9.32
C HIS A 99 7.32 9.39 -8.00
N ARG A 100 6.22 10.14 -8.09
CA ARG A 100 5.42 10.54 -6.94
C ARG A 100 4.27 9.57 -6.76
N GLU A 101 4.26 8.83 -5.66
CA GLU A 101 3.23 7.84 -5.36
C GLU A 101 2.36 8.38 -4.21
N LEU A 102 1.05 8.48 -4.44
CA LEU A 102 0.09 8.84 -3.40
C LEU A 102 -0.63 7.60 -2.90
N GLN A 103 -0.84 7.49 -1.59
CA GLN A 103 -1.62 6.39 -1.02
C GLN A 103 -2.98 6.24 -1.72
N GLY A 104 -3.27 5.05 -2.24
CA GLY A 104 -4.50 4.72 -2.97
C GLY A 104 -4.47 5.05 -4.48
N HIS A 105 -3.51 5.86 -4.92
CA HIS A 105 -3.33 6.25 -6.33
C HIS A 105 -1.94 5.86 -6.85
N GLU A 106 -1.36 4.80 -6.29
CA GLU A 106 -0.05 4.33 -6.71
C GLU A 106 -0.06 3.81 -8.14
N SER A 107 1.07 4.01 -8.82
CA SER A 107 1.32 3.51 -10.16
C SER A 107 1.36 1.98 -10.19
N ASP A 108 0.90 1.38 -11.29
CA ASP A 108 1.00 -0.07 -11.53
C ASP A 108 2.45 -0.56 -11.42
N LYS A 109 3.41 0.31 -11.79
CA LYS A 109 4.84 0.03 -11.69
C LYS A 109 5.28 -0.11 -10.23
N PHE A 110 4.93 0.84 -9.37
CA PHE A 110 5.25 0.78 -7.95
C PHE A 110 4.62 -0.43 -7.26
N LEU A 111 3.32 -0.66 -7.52
CA LEU A 111 2.60 -1.80 -6.95
C LEU A 111 3.20 -3.15 -7.37
N SER A 112 3.82 -3.24 -8.55
CA SER A 112 4.42 -4.48 -9.06
C SER A 112 5.61 -4.98 -8.23
N TYR A 113 6.23 -4.12 -7.41
CA TYR A 113 7.38 -4.48 -6.58
C TYR A 113 6.98 -5.29 -5.35
N PHE A 114 5.72 -5.17 -4.90
CA PHE A 114 5.24 -5.75 -3.66
C PHE A 114 4.31 -6.92 -3.95
N ARG A 115 4.70 -8.11 -3.50
CA ARG A 115 3.85 -9.30 -3.50
C ARG A 115 3.55 -9.69 -2.06
N PRO A 116 2.28 -9.89 -1.65
CA PRO A 116 1.10 -9.98 -2.51
C PRO A 116 0.54 -8.64 -3.01
N CYS A 117 0.56 -7.60 -2.18
CA CYS A 117 0.21 -6.22 -2.52
C CYS A 117 0.74 -5.30 -1.41
N ILE A 118 0.59 -3.98 -1.58
CA ILE A 118 0.80 -3.02 -0.49
C ILE A 118 -0.31 -3.21 0.54
N ILE A 119 0.08 -3.18 1.81
CA ILE A 119 -0.85 -3.28 2.93
C ILE A 119 -0.78 -1.93 3.67
N PRO A 120 -1.76 -1.04 3.46
CA PRO A 120 -1.81 0.22 4.18
C PRO A 120 -2.08 -0.08 5.66
N LEU A 121 -1.21 0.43 6.52
CA LEU A 121 -1.32 0.37 7.97
C LEU A 121 -1.74 1.73 8.49
N GLU A 122 -2.56 1.78 9.53
CA GLU A 122 -2.86 3.03 10.23
C GLU A 122 -1.75 3.36 11.24
N GLY A 123 -1.69 4.63 11.64
CA GLY A 123 -0.60 5.15 12.46
C GLY A 123 0.63 5.51 11.63
N GLY A 124 1.78 5.56 12.30
CA GLY A 124 3.05 6.01 11.76
C GLY A 124 4.04 6.32 12.89
N VAL A 125 5.25 6.73 12.54
CA VAL A 125 6.21 7.24 13.53
C VAL A 125 5.76 8.61 13.97
N VAL A 126 5.03 8.64 15.09
CA VAL A 126 4.80 9.89 15.81
C VAL A 126 6.15 10.39 16.31
N SER A 127 6.46 11.66 16.03
CA SER A 127 7.63 12.35 16.56
C SER A 127 7.59 12.38 18.10
N GLY A 128 8.11 11.32 18.74
CA GLY A 128 8.29 11.21 20.18
C GLY A 128 7.00 11.12 21.01
N PHE A 129 6.87 10.01 21.75
CA PHE A 129 5.92 9.74 22.84
C PHE A 129 4.50 9.31 22.47
N LYS A 130 4.29 7.99 22.46
CA LYS A 130 3.12 7.36 23.10
C LYS A 130 3.56 6.18 23.95
N THR A 131 2.95 6.07 25.13
CA THR A 131 2.99 4.92 26.02
C THR A 131 2.50 3.68 25.26
N PRO A 132 3.03 2.47 25.50
CA PRO A 132 2.43 1.25 24.94
C PRO A 132 1.03 1.11 25.57
N GLU A 133 0.00 1.56 24.87
CA GLU A 133 -1.37 1.18 25.17
C GLU A 133 -1.50 -0.29 24.80
N GLU A 134 -2.07 -1.11 25.71
CA GLU A 134 -2.34 -2.52 25.41
C GLU A 134 -3.10 -2.59 24.09
N GLU A 135 -2.51 -3.26 23.08
CA GLU A 135 -3.11 -3.38 21.75
C GLU A 135 -4.38 -4.24 21.85
N THR A 136 -5.51 -3.61 22.18
CA THR A 136 -6.81 -4.25 22.04
C THR A 136 -7.03 -4.57 20.57
N PHE A 137 -7.44 -5.80 20.27
CA PHE A 137 -7.68 -6.22 18.90
C PHE A 137 -8.81 -5.38 18.29
N GLU A 138 -8.51 -4.65 17.22
CA GLU A 138 -9.51 -3.90 16.46
C GLU A 138 -10.02 -4.73 15.29
N THR A 139 -11.34 -4.77 15.12
CA THR A 139 -11.98 -5.38 13.95
C THR A 139 -11.75 -4.51 12.73
N ARG A 140 -11.21 -5.08 11.65
CA ARG A 140 -10.85 -4.35 10.42
C ARG A 140 -11.56 -4.95 9.22
N LEU A 141 -12.11 -4.09 8.36
CA LEU A 141 -12.70 -4.50 7.09
C LEU A 141 -11.85 -3.94 5.95
N TYR A 142 -11.43 -4.82 5.05
CA TYR A 142 -10.69 -4.46 3.86
C TYR A 142 -11.48 -4.78 2.61
N VAL A 143 -11.29 -3.99 1.56
CA VAL A 143 -11.73 -4.28 0.20
C VAL A 143 -10.52 -4.56 -0.68
N CYS A 144 -10.59 -5.66 -1.43
CA CYS A 144 -9.67 -6.06 -2.49
C CYS A 144 -10.34 -5.77 -3.84
N ARG A 145 -9.80 -4.80 -4.58
CA ARG A 145 -10.35 -4.38 -5.87
C ARG A 145 -9.24 -4.24 -6.91
N GLY A 146 -9.48 -4.73 -8.12
CA GLY A 146 -8.64 -4.43 -9.28
C GLY A 146 -8.66 -5.50 -10.37
N LYS A 147 -8.51 -5.07 -11.63
CA LYS A 147 -8.50 -5.98 -12.79
C LYS A 147 -7.11 -6.52 -13.13
N ARG A 148 -6.08 -5.67 -13.03
CA ARG A 148 -4.68 -6.02 -13.38
C ARG A 148 -3.80 -6.07 -12.14
N VAL A 149 -3.89 -5.02 -11.33
CA VAL A 149 -3.24 -4.91 -10.04
C VAL A 149 -4.35 -4.76 -9.00
N VAL A 150 -4.38 -5.67 -8.05
CA VAL A 150 -5.36 -5.65 -6.95
C VAL A 150 -4.84 -4.72 -5.87
N ARG A 151 -5.66 -3.73 -5.51
CA ARG A 151 -5.43 -2.79 -4.41
C ARG A 151 -6.18 -3.27 -3.18
N LEU A 152 -5.54 -3.11 -2.02
CA LEU A 152 -6.13 -3.36 -0.72
C LEU A 152 -6.41 -2.02 -0.04
N LYS A 153 -7.65 -1.80 0.41
CA LYS A 153 -8.03 -0.58 1.12
C LYS A 153 -8.84 -0.94 2.36
N GLN A 154 -8.48 -0.36 3.51
CA GLN A 154 -9.31 -0.46 4.71
C GLN A 154 -10.54 0.44 4.53
N VAL A 155 -11.71 -0.11 4.86
CA VAL A 155 -13.01 0.56 4.78
C VAL A 155 -13.72 0.47 6.13
N PRO A 156 -14.70 1.34 6.43
CA PRO A 156 -15.45 1.24 7.66
C PRO A 156 -16.09 -0.14 7.81
N PHE A 157 -16.01 -0.74 9.00
CA PHE A 157 -16.71 -1.99 9.31
C PHE A 157 -18.22 -1.73 9.40
N ALA A 158 -18.87 -1.73 8.24
CA ALA A 158 -20.28 -1.43 8.08
C ALA A 158 -20.85 -2.18 6.88
N ARG A 159 -22.12 -2.60 6.96
CA ARG A 159 -22.80 -3.28 5.83
C ARG A 159 -22.80 -2.41 4.57
N THR A 160 -22.87 -1.09 4.72
CA THR A 160 -22.84 -0.11 3.63
C THR A 160 -21.52 -0.09 2.86
N SER A 161 -20.44 -0.66 3.42
CA SER A 161 -19.15 -0.79 2.74
C SER A 161 -19.13 -1.98 1.77
N LEU A 162 -19.94 -3.02 2.03
CA LEU A 162 -20.02 -4.21 1.20
C LEU A 162 -20.72 -3.91 -0.14
N ASN A 163 -20.36 -4.65 -1.17
CA ASN A 163 -21.06 -4.66 -2.46
C ASN A 163 -20.91 -6.01 -3.17
N HIS A 164 -21.65 -6.20 -4.25
CA HIS A 164 -21.68 -7.45 -5.02
C HIS A 164 -20.51 -7.59 -6.01
N ASP A 165 -19.67 -6.57 -6.19
CA ASP A 165 -18.67 -6.52 -7.26
C ASP A 165 -17.23 -6.79 -6.78
N ASP A 166 -16.94 -6.54 -5.51
CA ASP A 166 -15.58 -6.64 -4.95
C ASP A 166 -15.43 -7.82 -3.98
N VAL A 167 -14.18 -8.10 -3.57
CA VAL A 167 -13.86 -9.04 -2.50
C VAL A 167 -13.56 -8.27 -1.23
N PHE A 168 -14.06 -8.74 -0.09
CA PHE A 168 -13.85 -8.12 1.21
C PHE A 168 -13.19 -9.09 2.18
N ILE A 169 -12.35 -8.57 3.08
CA ILE A 169 -11.72 -9.33 4.14
C ILE A 169 -12.12 -8.68 5.46
N LEU A 170 -12.87 -9.42 6.28
CA LEU A 170 -13.22 -9.02 7.64
C LEU A 170 -12.30 -9.73 8.62
N ASP A 171 -11.41 -8.97 9.22
CA ASP A 171 -10.47 -9.41 10.24
C ASP A 171 -11.06 -9.20 11.64
N THR A 172 -11.40 -10.29 12.32
CA THR A 172 -11.91 -10.30 13.70
C THR A 172 -10.97 -11.09 14.59
N GLU A 173 -11.00 -10.86 15.90
CA GLU A 173 -10.07 -11.46 16.87
C GLU A 173 -9.97 -12.99 16.78
N LYS A 174 -11.07 -13.66 16.43
CA LYS A 174 -11.14 -15.13 16.46
C LYS A 174 -11.14 -15.77 15.07
N LYS A 175 -11.48 -15.00 14.04
CA LYS A 175 -11.79 -15.53 12.71
C LYS A 175 -11.67 -14.47 11.64
N ILE A 176 -11.09 -14.84 10.50
CA ILE A 176 -11.01 -13.99 9.33
C ILE A 176 -12.04 -14.48 8.30
N TYR A 177 -12.82 -13.57 7.75
CA TYR A 177 -13.82 -13.89 6.73
C TYR A 177 -13.43 -13.28 5.39
N GLN A 178 -13.43 -14.09 4.34
CA GLN A 178 -13.36 -13.60 2.96
C GLN A 178 -14.77 -13.57 2.39
N PHE A 179 -15.32 -12.38 2.14
CA PHE A 179 -16.59 -12.24 1.45
C PHE A 179 -16.36 -11.97 -0.04
N ASN A 180 -16.80 -12.88 -0.90
CA ASN A 180 -16.72 -12.77 -2.35
C ASN A 180 -18.03 -12.20 -2.89
N GLY A 181 -18.03 -10.96 -3.38
CA GLY A 181 -19.15 -10.42 -4.13
C GLY A 181 -19.47 -11.29 -5.35
N ALA A 182 -20.76 -11.39 -5.72
CA ALA A 182 -21.21 -12.27 -6.79
C ALA A 182 -20.52 -12.00 -8.14
N ASN A 183 -20.15 -10.76 -8.41
CA ASN A 183 -19.49 -10.29 -9.64
C ASN A 183 -17.97 -10.11 -9.50
N SER A 184 -17.38 -10.47 -8.36
CA SER A 184 -15.93 -10.36 -8.12
C SER A 184 -15.11 -11.31 -9.00
N ASN A 185 -13.89 -10.91 -9.34
CA ASN A 185 -13.02 -11.67 -10.25
C ASN A 185 -12.07 -12.64 -9.52
N ILE A 186 -11.54 -13.63 -10.24
CA ILE A 186 -10.69 -14.70 -9.68
C ILE A 186 -9.39 -14.13 -9.11
N GLN A 187 -8.82 -13.10 -9.73
CA GLN A 187 -7.59 -12.46 -9.29
C GLN A 187 -7.77 -11.73 -7.95
N GLU A 188 -8.90 -11.05 -7.74
CA GLU A 188 -9.27 -10.43 -6.47
C GLU A 188 -9.42 -11.47 -5.37
N ARG A 189 -10.11 -12.58 -5.65
CA ARG A 189 -10.32 -13.68 -4.68
C ARG A 189 -9.00 -14.36 -4.29
N ALA A 190 -8.11 -14.60 -5.26
CA ALA A 190 -6.80 -15.18 -5.00
C ALA A 190 -5.92 -14.22 -4.19
N LYS A 191 -5.95 -12.93 -4.52
CA LYS A 191 -5.21 -11.92 -3.75
C LYS A 191 -5.69 -11.82 -2.31
N ALA A 192 -7.01 -11.88 -2.09
CA ALA A 192 -7.57 -11.82 -0.76
C ALA A 192 -7.04 -12.95 0.14
N LEU A 193 -6.87 -14.16 -0.38
CA LEU A 193 -6.27 -15.27 0.36
C LEU A 193 -4.81 -14.99 0.76
N GLU A 194 -4.02 -14.37 -0.12
CA GLU A 194 -2.64 -13.97 0.20
C GLU A 194 -2.61 -12.90 1.31
N VAL A 195 -3.54 -11.95 1.28
CA VAL A 195 -3.70 -10.93 2.34
C VAL A 195 -4.13 -11.57 3.65
N ILE A 196 -5.05 -12.54 3.63
CA ILE A 196 -5.48 -13.26 4.83
C ILE A 196 -4.30 -13.98 5.49
N GLN A 197 -3.41 -14.61 4.71
CA GLN A 197 -2.21 -15.24 5.27
C GLN A 197 -1.31 -14.21 5.97
N PHE A 198 -1.13 -13.02 5.39
CA PHE A 198 -0.40 -11.95 6.05
C PHE A 198 -1.07 -11.50 7.35
N LEU A 199 -2.39 -11.33 7.36
CA LEU A 199 -3.12 -10.90 8.56
C LEU A 199 -3.00 -11.94 9.68
N LYS A 200 -3.05 -13.23 9.33
CA LYS A 200 -2.79 -14.33 10.28
C LYS A 200 -1.43 -14.21 10.94
N ASP A 201 -0.39 -14.09 10.14
CA ASP A 201 0.99 -14.06 10.64
C ASP A 201 1.24 -12.81 11.49
N LYS A 202 0.57 -11.69 11.17
CA LYS A 202 0.76 -10.41 11.83
C LYS A 202 -0.07 -10.22 13.10
N TYR A 203 -1.37 -10.54 13.05
CA TYR A 203 -2.33 -10.19 14.11
C TYR A 203 -2.86 -11.40 14.87
N HIS A 204 -2.58 -12.63 14.41
CA HIS A 204 -3.14 -13.87 14.97
C HIS A 204 -2.09 -14.95 15.22
N GLU A 205 -0.81 -14.57 15.33
CA GLU A 205 0.31 -15.50 15.62
C GLU A 205 0.39 -16.69 14.63
N GLY A 206 -0.12 -16.51 13.40
CA GLY A 206 -0.19 -17.53 12.35
C GLY A 206 -1.37 -18.51 12.49
N THR A 207 -2.15 -18.43 13.57
CA THR A 207 -3.28 -19.33 13.85
C THR A 207 -4.59 -18.56 13.94
N CYS A 208 -5.42 -18.64 12.90
CA CYS A 208 -6.78 -18.09 12.91
C CYS A 208 -7.69 -18.92 12.00
N ASP A 209 -8.96 -19.05 12.37
CA ASP A 209 -9.94 -19.69 11.50
C ASP A 209 -10.25 -18.79 10.29
N VAL A 210 -10.48 -19.40 9.13
CA VAL A 210 -10.86 -18.67 7.90
C VAL A 210 -12.16 -19.22 7.37
N ALA A 211 -13.11 -18.33 7.06
CA ALA A 211 -14.34 -18.70 6.37
C ALA A 211 -14.47 -17.91 5.06
N ILE A 212 -14.78 -18.62 3.97
CA ILE A 212 -15.07 -18.02 2.66
C ILE A 212 -16.58 -17.95 2.50
N ILE A 213 -17.09 -16.75 2.26
CA ILE A 213 -18.51 -16.45 2.14
C ILE A 213 -18.76 -15.98 0.70
N ASP A 214 -19.52 -16.75 -0.07
CA ASP A 214 -19.93 -16.34 -1.40
C ASP A 214 -21.29 -15.64 -1.34
N ASP A 215 -21.35 -14.44 -1.90
CA ASP A 215 -22.57 -13.67 -2.08
C ASP A 215 -23.63 -14.43 -2.88
N GLY A 216 -24.88 -14.41 -2.41
CA GLY A 216 -25.99 -15.14 -3.01
C GLY A 216 -26.05 -16.65 -2.74
N ARG A 217 -25.03 -17.25 -2.08
CA ARG A 217 -25.16 -18.62 -1.55
C ARG A 217 -25.85 -18.58 -0.18
N LEU A 218 -26.92 -19.35 -0.05
CA LEU A 218 -27.73 -19.41 1.17
C LEU A 218 -26.91 -19.90 2.37
N ALA A 219 -27.25 -19.33 3.53
CA ALA A 219 -26.64 -19.49 4.87
C ALA A 219 -26.64 -20.91 5.48
N ALA A 220 -26.63 -21.96 4.66
CA ALA A 220 -26.55 -23.36 5.11
C ALA A 220 -25.15 -23.76 5.60
N GLU A 221 -24.12 -22.97 5.26
CA GLU A 221 -22.77 -23.14 5.78
C GLU A 221 -22.62 -22.32 7.07
N SER A 222 -22.23 -22.95 8.18
CA SER A 222 -22.17 -22.33 9.52
C SER A 222 -21.41 -21.01 9.57
N GLY A 223 -20.36 -20.85 8.74
CA GLY A 223 -19.57 -19.62 8.66
C GLY A 223 -20.32 -18.42 8.07
N SER A 224 -21.33 -18.64 7.21
CA SER A 224 -22.12 -17.57 6.60
C SER A 224 -23.06 -16.91 7.61
N GLY A 225 -23.69 -17.70 8.49
CA GLY A 225 -24.54 -17.17 9.55
C GLY A 225 -23.77 -16.28 10.53
N GLU A 226 -22.61 -16.75 11.00
CA GLU A 226 -21.72 -15.99 11.88
C GLU A 226 -21.31 -14.65 11.27
N PHE A 227 -20.91 -14.66 10.00
CA PHE A 227 -20.54 -13.44 9.27
C PHE A 227 -21.68 -12.41 9.26
N TRP A 228 -22.91 -12.82 8.92
CA TRP A 228 -24.03 -11.87 8.86
C TRP A 228 -24.46 -11.36 10.23
N VAL A 229 -24.33 -12.16 11.29
CA VAL A 229 -24.59 -11.72 12.68
C VAL A 229 -23.67 -10.57 13.06
N LEU A 230 -22.40 -10.57 12.63
CA LEU A 230 -21.46 -9.45 12.86
C LEU A 230 -21.95 -8.12 12.26
N PHE A 231 -22.76 -8.15 11.21
CA PHE A 231 -23.38 -6.97 10.60
C PHE A 231 -24.79 -6.67 11.14
N GLY A 232 -25.26 -7.38 12.17
CA GLY A 232 -26.62 -7.23 12.71
C GLY A 232 -27.67 -8.06 11.96
N GLY A 233 -27.26 -9.16 11.33
CA GLY A 233 -28.13 -10.11 10.62
C GLY A 233 -28.09 -9.98 9.09
N PHE A 234 -28.75 -10.92 8.41
CA PHE A 234 -28.86 -10.91 6.95
C PHE A 234 -29.78 -9.77 6.50
N ALA A 235 -29.28 -8.91 5.62
CA ALA A 235 -30.05 -7.87 4.97
C ALA A 235 -29.46 -7.58 3.59
N PRO A 236 -30.24 -7.01 2.65
CA PRO A 236 -29.75 -6.65 1.33
C PRO A 236 -28.51 -5.74 1.38
N ILE A 237 -27.54 -6.01 0.51
CA ILE A 237 -26.37 -5.16 0.31
C ILE A 237 -26.75 -4.06 -0.69
N GLY A 238 -26.21 -2.85 -0.50
CA GLY A 238 -26.43 -1.74 -1.40
C GLY A 238 -25.74 -1.94 -2.75
N LYS A 239 -26.16 -1.17 -3.76
CA LYS A 239 -25.38 -1.03 -4.99
C LYS A 239 -24.03 -0.40 -4.66
N ARG A 240 -23.00 -0.78 -5.42
CA ARG A 240 -21.66 -0.19 -5.29
C ARG A 240 -21.74 1.33 -5.41
N VAL A 241 -21.19 2.03 -4.41
CA VAL A 241 -20.96 3.47 -4.49
C VAL A 241 -19.70 3.68 -5.32
N VAL A 242 -19.82 4.42 -6.42
CA VAL A 242 -18.67 4.81 -7.26
C VAL A 242 -17.80 5.74 -6.43
N GLY A 243 -16.56 5.32 -6.16
CA GLY A 243 -15.57 6.14 -5.45
C GLY A 243 -14.56 6.78 -6.40
N ASP A 244 -13.71 7.66 -5.89
CA ASP A 244 -12.62 8.29 -6.68
C ASP A 244 -11.72 7.25 -7.37
N ASP A 245 -11.56 6.06 -6.76
CA ASP A 245 -10.79 4.94 -7.29
C ASP A 245 -11.40 4.31 -8.58
N ASP A 246 -12.67 4.61 -8.89
CA ASP A 246 -13.40 4.12 -10.08
C ASP A 246 -13.37 5.11 -11.26
N VAL A 247 -12.83 6.31 -11.07
CA VAL A 247 -12.72 7.32 -12.12
C VAL A 247 -11.70 6.83 -13.16
N THR A 248 -12.20 6.43 -14.32
CA THR A 248 -11.34 6.25 -15.50
C THR A 248 -10.87 7.63 -15.89
N LEU A 249 -9.60 7.95 -15.63
CA LEU A 249 -9.01 9.23 -16.05
C LEU A 249 -9.31 9.44 -17.53
N GLU A 250 -10.06 10.49 -17.86
CA GLU A 250 -10.30 10.85 -19.25
C GLU A 250 -8.94 11.03 -19.93
N THR A 251 -8.69 10.25 -20.98
CA THR A 251 -7.47 10.38 -21.78
C THR A 251 -7.59 11.68 -22.57
N THR A 252 -7.11 12.76 -21.97
CA THR A 252 -6.86 14.00 -22.70
C THR A 252 -5.64 13.80 -23.59
N PRO A 253 -5.66 14.33 -24.83
CA PRO A 253 -4.47 14.30 -25.68
C PRO A 253 -3.29 14.94 -24.96
N GLY A 254 -2.13 14.28 -25.00
CA GLY A 254 -0.91 14.79 -24.39
C GLY A 254 -0.58 16.17 -24.95
N LYS A 255 -0.43 17.16 -24.07
CA LYS A 255 0.02 18.51 -24.43
C LYS A 255 1.49 18.65 -24.03
N LEU A 256 2.32 19.08 -24.99
CA LEU A 256 3.73 19.35 -24.74
C LEU A 256 3.89 20.81 -24.31
N TYR A 257 4.53 21.02 -23.15
CA TYR A 257 4.85 22.34 -22.64
C TYR A 257 6.36 22.52 -22.54
N ARG A 258 6.82 23.75 -22.75
CA ARG A 258 8.22 24.15 -22.52
C ARG A 258 8.25 25.13 -21.36
N TYR A 259 8.98 24.79 -20.30
CA TYR A 259 9.24 25.68 -19.19
C TYR A 259 10.45 26.58 -19.50
N PHE A 260 10.32 27.86 -19.21
CA PHE A 260 11.41 28.83 -19.26
C PHE A 260 11.68 29.32 -17.85
N PHE A 261 12.88 29.05 -17.32
CA PHE A 261 13.36 29.73 -16.13
C PHE A 261 13.95 31.08 -16.57
N ARG A 262 13.37 32.18 -16.10
CA ARG A 262 14.07 33.48 -16.16
C ARG A 262 15.16 33.42 -15.09
N THR A 263 16.40 33.27 -15.55
CA THR A 263 17.61 33.50 -14.76
C THR A 263 17.75 34.96 -14.39
#